data_AF-A0A3C1QZT8-F1
#
_entry.id   AF-A0A3C1QZT8-F1
#
_cell.length_a   1.000
_cell.length_b   1.000
_cell.length_c   1.000
_cell.angle_alpha   90.00
_cell.angle_beta   90.00
_cell.angle_gamma   90.00
#
_symmetry.space_group_name_H-M   'P 1'
#
loop_
_entity.id
_entity.type
_entity.pdbx_description
1 polymer ?
#
loop_
_entity_poly.entity_id
_entity_poly.type
_entity_poly.pdbx_seq_one_letter_code
_entity_poly.pdbx_strand_id
1 'polypeptide(L)' 'MEQVYRLTRRAATSNASVLLLGETGTGKELIATALHRLSARGSGPLVKVNCGALTESLLESELFG' A
#
# COMPACT_ATOMS: atom_id res chain seq x y z
N MET A 1 -12.96 -11.81 6.64
CA MET A 1 -12.20 -10.55 6.89
C MET A 1 -11.18 -10.64 8.01
N GLU A 2 -11.43 -11.36 9.11
CA GLU A 2 -10.49 -11.43 10.26
C GLU A 2 -9.05 -11.84 9.91
N GLN A 3 -8.89 -12.80 9.00
CA GLN A 3 -7.57 -13.24 8.55
C GLN A 3 -6.77 -12.11 7.89
N VAL A 4 -7.42 -11.28 7.05
CA VAL A 4 -6.77 -10.14 6.40
C VAL A 4 -6.29 -9.16 7.46
N TYR A 5 -7.13 -8.80 8.42
CA TYR A 5 -6.75 -7.87 9.50
C TYR A 5 -5.62 -8.40 10.38
N ARG A 6 -5.60 -9.71 10.65
CA ARG A 6 -4.50 -10.36 11.37
C ARG A 6 -3.19 -10.28 10.59
N LEU A 7 -3.23 -10.54 9.28
CA LEU A 7 -2.05 -10.43 8.40
C LEU A 7 -1.58 -8.98 8.29
N THR A 8 -2.49 -8.02 8.16
CA THR A 8 -2.17 -6.58 8.15
C THR A 8 -1.41 -6.19 9.42
N ARG A 9 -1.92 -6.55 10.60
CA ARG A 9 -1.24 -6.24 11.87
C ARG A 9 0.15 -6.87 11.95
N ARG A 10 0.30 -8.12 11.51
CA ARG A 10 1.60 -8.82 11.51
C ARG A 10 2.59 -8.23 10.50
N ALA A 11 2.14 -7.86 9.32
CA ALA A 11 3.00 -7.28 8.29
C ALA A 11 3.44 -5.86 8.66
N ALA A 12 2.55 -5.08 9.31
CA ALA A 12 2.84 -3.70 9.74
C ALA A 12 4.01 -3.59 10.72
N THR A 13 4.28 -4.62 11.54
CA THR A 13 5.43 -4.61 12.46
C THR A 13 6.77 -4.88 11.76
N SER A 14 6.78 -5.12 10.45
CA SER A 14 7.98 -5.41 9.66
C SER A 14 8.26 -4.33 8.62
N ASN A 15 9.50 -4.32 8.11
CA ASN A 15 9.90 -3.48 6.97
C ASN A 15 9.84 -4.24 5.63
N ALA A 16 9.20 -5.40 5.59
CA ALA A 16 9.05 -6.17 4.36
C ALA A 16 8.10 -5.47 3.38
N SER A 17 8.39 -5.58 2.08
CA SER A 17 7.45 -5.17 1.04
C SER A 17 6.20 -6.05 1.07
N VAL A 18 5.03 -5.44 1.00
CA VAL A 18 3.73 -6.14 1.08
C VAL A 18 3.00 -6.06 -0.25
N LEU A 19 2.66 -7.22 -0.82
CA LEU A 19 1.83 -7.34 -2.00
C LEU A 19 0.37 -7.57 -1.61
N LEU A 20 -0.53 -6.68 -2.04
CA LEU A 20 -1.98 -6.80 -1.81
C LEU A 20 -2.67 -7.35 -3.05
N LEU A 21 -3.17 -8.58 -2.96
CA LEU A 21 -3.92 -9.24 -4.01
C LEU A 21 -5.43 -9.20 -3.71
N GLY A 22 -6.24 -9.08 -4.75
CA GLY A 22 -7.69 -9.06 -4.67
C GLY A 22 -8.32 -8.36 -5.87
N GLU A 23 -9.61 -8.57 -6.06
CA GLU A 23 -10.38 -8.01 -7.17
C GLU A 23 -10.44 -6.47 -7.12
N THR A 24 -10.74 -5.85 -8.25
CA THR A 24 -10.95 -4.40 -8.35
C THR A 24 -12.14 -4.00 -7.47
N GLY A 25 -12.03 -2.86 -6.76
CA GLY A 25 -13.09 -2.37 -5.89
C GLY A 25 -13.17 -2.99 -4.48
N THR A 26 -12.32 -3.96 -4.14
CA THR A 26 -12.34 -4.62 -2.80
C THR A 26 -11.69 -3.81 -1.67
N GLY A 27 -11.28 -2.56 -1.91
CA GLY A 27 -10.74 -1.68 -0.87
C GLY A 27 -9.27 -1.94 -0.48
N LYS A 28 -8.44 -2.44 -1.40
CA LYS A 28 -6.99 -2.66 -1.18
C LYS A 28 -6.27 -1.42 -0.62
N GLU A 29 -6.68 -0.22 -1.05
CA GLU A 29 -6.13 1.06 -0.55
C GLU A 29 -6.38 1.28 0.95
N LEU A 30 -7.49 0.78 1.50
CA LEU A 30 -7.79 0.85 2.92
C LEU A 30 -6.82 -0.05 3.71
N ILE A 31 -6.51 -1.23 3.18
CA ILE A 31 -5.52 -2.14 3.78
C ILE A 31 -4.12 -1.55 3.70
N ALA A 32 -3.72 -0.95 2.58
CA ALA A 32 -2.43 -0.26 2.46
C ALA A 32 -2.30 0.90 3.46
N THR A 33 -3.37 1.69 3.62
CA THR A 33 -3.43 2.79 4.60
C THR A 33 -3.33 2.27 6.04
N ALA A 34 -4.02 1.16 6.35
CA ALA A 34 -3.94 0.51 7.65
C ALA A 34 -2.55 -0.05 7.94
N LEU A 35 -1.89 -0.69 6.95
CA LEU A 35 -0.50 -1.16 7.06
C LEU A 35 0.44 -0.02 7.45
N HIS A 36 0.36 1.11 6.75
CA HIS A 36 1.19 2.28 7.06
C HIS A 36 0.93 2.79 8.47
N ARG A 37 -0.34 3.06 8.82
CA ARG A 37 -0.73 3.60 10.13
C ARG A 37 -0.33 2.70 11.31
N LEU A 38 -0.36 1.38 11.13
CA LEU A 38 -0.01 0.41 12.17
C LEU A 38 1.50 0.13 12.24
N SER A 39 2.29 0.61 11.29
CA SER A 39 3.74 0.40 11.25
C SER A 39 4.50 1.43 12.09
N ALA A 40 5.77 1.16 12.36
CA ALA A 40 6.68 2.12 12.98
C ALA A 40 6.85 3.43 12.17
N ARG A 41 6.46 3.42 10.88
CA ARG A 41 6.52 4.57 9.97
C ARG A 41 5.18 5.31 9.85
N GLY A 42 4.17 4.96 10.65
CA GLY A 42 2.81 5.48 10.52
C GLY A 42 2.65 6.98 10.77
N SER A 43 3.62 7.63 11.42
CA SER A 43 3.66 9.09 11.58
C SER A 43 4.24 9.83 10.37
N GLY A 44 4.91 9.12 9.45
CA GLY A 44 5.47 9.68 8.23
C GLY A 44 4.44 9.82 7.10
N PRO A 45 4.83 10.47 5.99
CA PRO A 45 3.96 10.60 4.83
C PRO A 45 3.65 9.23 4.21
N LEU A 46 2.42 9.07 3.73
CA LEU A 46 2.00 7.95 2.89
C LEU A 46 1.77 8.47 1.47
N VAL A 47 2.71 8.19 0.57
CA VAL A 47 2.58 8.51 -0.85
C VAL A 47 1.88 7.36 -1.55
N LYS A 48 0.81 7.66 -2.29
CA LYS A 48 0.04 6.68 -3.06
C LYS A 48 0.21 6.99 -4.54
N VAL A 49 0.58 5.98 -5.33
CA VAL A 49 0.71 6.09 -6.79
C VAL A 49 -0.22 5.06 -7.42
N ASN A 50 -1.08 5.52 -8.34
CA ASN A 50 -1.97 4.64 -9.10
C ASN A 50 -1.40 4.42 -10.50
N CYS A 51 -0.72 3.28 -10.70
CA CYS A 51 -0.11 2.95 -11.99
C CYS A 51 -1.13 2.70 -13.11
N GLY A 52 -2.42 2.46 -12.79
CA GLY A 52 -3.46 2.28 -13.81
C GLY A 52 -3.95 3.60 -14.43
N ALA A 53 -3.60 4.74 -13.83
CA ALA A 53 -4.00 6.07 -14.31
C ALA A 53 -2.88 6.78 -15.10
N LEU A 54 -1.69 6.18 -15.22
CA LEU A 54 -0.50 6.80 -15.81
C LEU A 54 -0.04 6.02 -17.06
N THR A 55 0.46 6.73 -18.07
CA THR A 55 1.23 6.10 -19.15
C THR A 55 2.62 5.72 -18.64
N GLU A 56 3.25 4.72 -19.26
CA GLU A 56 4.58 4.22 -18.85
C GLU A 56 5.64 5.35 -18.77
N SER A 57 5.65 6.24 -19.75
CA SER A 57 6.52 7.42 -19.78
C SER A 57 6.28 8.42 -18.64
N LEU A 58 5.02 8.60 -18.22
CA LEU A 58 4.67 9.48 -17.10
C LEU A 58 4.99 8.83 -15.76
N LEU A 59 4.87 7.50 -15.67
CA LEU A 59 5.17 6.75 -14.44
C LEU A 59 6.65 6.86 -14.07
N GLU A 60 7.55 6.77 -15.04
CA GLU A 60 8.99 6.88 -14.80
C GLU A 60 9.37 8.27 -14.26
N SER A 61 8.89 9.34 -14.91
CA SER A 61 9.14 10.72 -14.46
C SER A 61 8.55 11.01 -13.07
N GLU A 62 7.36 10.49 -12.74
CA GLU A 62 6.76 10.71 -11.40
C GLU A 62 7.48 9.94 -10.29
N LEU A 63 8.02 8.75 -10.58
CA LEU A 63 8.70 7.90 -9.59
C LEU A 63 10.15 8.34 -9.34
N PHE A 64 10.83 8.86 -10.36
CA PHE A 64 12.27 9.08 -10.34
C PHE A 64 12.71 10.53 -10.61
N GLY A 65 11.83 11.37 -11.17
CA GLY A 65 12.13 12.73 -11.61
C GLY A 65 12.59 12.77 -13.06
#